data_AF-A0A0D9VNW9-F1
#
_entry.id   AF-A0A0D9VNW9-F1
#
_cell.length_a   1.000
_cell.length_b   1.000
_cell.length_c   1.000
_cell.angle_alpha   90.00
_cell.angle_beta   90.00
_cell.angle_gamma   90.00
#
_symmetry.space_group_name_H-M   'P 1'
#
loop_
_entity.id
_entity.type
_entity.pdbx_description
1 polymer ?
#
loop_
_entity_poly.entity_id
_entity_poly.type
_entity_poly.pdbx_seq_one_letter_code
_entity_poly.pdbx_strand_id
1 'polypeptide(L)'
;MSSLGITSMAAAAVYYRFAWQMEGGGEIPVTEMFGTFALSVGAAVGMEFWARWAHRALWHASLWHMHESHHRPRDGPFELNDVFAIVNAVPAMSLLAYGFFTRGLLPGLCFGAGLGITLFGMAYMFVHDGLVHRRFPVGPIANVPYFRRVAAAHQIHHMDKFEGVPYGLFLGPKELEEVGGSEELEKEIKKRIKRKKTLDAIQ
;
A
#
# COMPACT_ATOMS: atom_id res chain seq x y z
N MET A 1 1.59 15.38 11.22
CA MET A 1 0.22 15.00 11.65
C MET A 1 0.34 13.78 12.56
N SER A 2 -0.37 13.75 13.69
CA SER A 2 -0.36 12.56 14.56
C SER A 2 -1.14 11.43 13.88
N SER A 3 -0.67 10.19 14.00
CA SER A 3 -1.39 9.00 13.53
C SER A 3 -2.80 8.91 14.14
N LEU A 4 -2.97 9.42 15.36
CA LEU A 4 -4.27 9.56 16.03
C LEU A 4 -5.25 10.41 15.22
N GLY A 5 -4.82 11.55 14.66
CA GLY A 5 -5.70 12.43 13.89
C GLY A 5 -6.27 11.75 12.65
N ILE A 6 -5.44 11.04 11.89
CA ILE A 6 -5.86 10.34 10.66
C ILE A 6 -6.83 9.20 10.99
N THR A 7 -6.50 8.38 12.00
CA THR A 7 -7.37 7.28 12.43
C THR A 7 -8.71 7.79 12.96
N SER A 8 -8.71 8.86 13.74
CA SER A 8 -9.95 9.49 14.22
C SER A 8 -10.80 10.05 13.10
N MET A 9 -10.19 10.69 12.08
CA MET A 9 -10.92 11.18 10.91
C MET A 9 -11.54 10.03 10.10
N ALA A 10 -10.81 8.95 9.88
CA ALA A 10 -11.33 7.78 9.16
C ALA A 10 -12.50 7.13 9.90
N ALA A 11 -12.36 6.92 11.22
CA ALA A 11 -13.43 6.39 12.06
C ALA A 11 -14.66 7.31 12.06
N ALA A 12 -14.45 8.62 12.17
CA ALA A 12 -15.51 9.62 12.10
C ALA A 12 -16.20 9.59 10.73
N ALA A 13 -15.47 9.51 9.62
CA ALA A 13 -16.05 9.46 8.28
C ALA A 13 -16.93 8.22 8.08
N VAL A 14 -16.49 7.05 8.53
CA VAL A 14 -17.30 5.81 8.50
C VAL A 14 -18.52 5.94 9.39
N TYR A 15 -18.36 6.47 10.61
CA TYR A 15 -19.46 6.69 11.54
C TYR A 15 -20.51 7.65 10.95
N TYR A 16 -20.08 8.84 10.53
CA TYR A 16 -20.99 9.86 9.98
C TYR A 16 -21.72 9.32 8.78
N ARG A 17 -21.02 8.62 7.88
CA ARG A 17 -21.61 7.98 6.72
C ARG A 17 -22.85 7.14 7.08
N PHE A 18 -22.76 6.26 8.07
CA PHE A 18 -23.91 5.44 8.46
C PHE A 18 -24.90 6.22 9.33
N ALA A 19 -24.45 7.16 10.16
CA ALA A 19 -25.32 7.98 10.99
C ALA A 19 -26.32 8.79 10.16
N TRP A 20 -25.88 9.45 9.07
CA TRP A 20 -26.78 10.25 8.23
C TRP A 20 -27.69 9.38 7.34
N GLN A 21 -27.39 8.09 7.17
CA GLN A 21 -28.30 7.15 6.51
C GLN A 21 -29.47 6.75 7.40
N MET A 22 -29.28 6.77 8.72
CA MET A 22 -30.31 6.42 9.71
C MET A 22 -31.11 7.64 10.19
N GLU A 23 -30.81 8.85 9.68
CA GLU A 23 -31.59 10.06 9.94
C GLU A 23 -33.07 9.84 9.60
N GLY A 24 -33.96 10.19 10.53
CA GLY A 24 -35.41 10.00 10.38
C GLY A 24 -35.93 8.66 10.93
N GLY A 25 -35.12 7.91 11.68
CA GLY A 25 -35.55 6.67 12.35
C GLY A 25 -35.52 5.44 11.43
N GLY A 26 -34.70 5.46 10.38
CA GLY A 26 -34.51 4.33 9.48
C GLY A 26 -33.90 3.12 10.18
N GLU A 27 -34.16 1.92 9.65
CA GLU A 27 -33.54 0.69 10.13
C GLU A 27 -32.02 0.71 9.93
N ILE A 28 -31.30 -0.06 10.76
CA ILE A 28 -29.85 -0.24 10.61
C ILE A 28 -29.58 -0.91 9.26
N PRO A 29 -28.76 -0.31 8.35
CA PRO A 29 -28.56 -0.83 7.00
C PRO A 29 -27.54 -1.97 6.98
N VAL A 30 -27.87 -3.10 7.63
CA VAL A 30 -26.94 -4.23 7.87
C VAL A 30 -26.30 -4.75 6.58
N THR A 31 -27.07 -4.92 5.51
CA THR A 31 -26.56 -5.40 4.21
C THR A 31 -25.52 -4.43 3.63
N GLU A 32 -25.77 -3.13 3.74
CA GLU A 32 -24.86 -2.11 3.27
C GLU A 32 -23.58 -2.05 4.13
N MET A 33 -23.71 -2.12 5.46
CA MET A 33 -22.57 -2.15 6.38
C MET A 33 -21.67 -3.36 6.10
N PHE A 34 -22.26 -4.54 5.96
CA PHE A 34 -21.53 -5.76 5.63
C PHE A 34 -20.88 -5.67 4.25
N GLY A 35 -21.62 -5.23 3.24
CA GLY A 35 -21.10 -5.05 1.88
C GLY A 35 -19.95 -4.04 1.82
N THR A 36 -20.07 -2.92 2.54
CA THR A 36 -19.02 -1.89 2.66
C THR A 36 -17.76 -2.48 3.28
N PHE A 37 -17.90 -3.23 4.38
CA PHE A 37 -16.77 -3.89 5.04
C PHE A 37 -16.10 -4.93 4.12
N ALA A 38 -16.90 -5.81 3.51
CA ALA A 38 -16.42 -6.86 2.62
C ALA A 38 -15.68 -6.26 1.41
N LEU A 39 -16.22 -5.21 0.78
CA LEU A 39 -15.57 -4.51 -0.33
C LEU A 39 -14.31 -3.76 0.12
N SER A 40 -14.27 -3.22 1.34
CA SER A 40 -13.05 -2.60 1.87
C SER A 40 -11.93 -3.61 2.05
N VAL A 41 -12.21 -4.78 2.64
CA VAL A 41 -11.21 -5.84 2.81
C VAL A 41 -10.82 -6.41 1.45
N GLY A 42 -11.81 -6.72 0.60
CA GLY A 42 -11.60 -7.28 -0.73
C GLY A 42 -10.77 -6.37 -1.63
N ALA A 43 -11.07 -5.07 -1.64
CA ALA A 43 -10.30 -4.10 -2.42
C ALA A 43 -8.87 -3.92 -1.87
N ALA A 44 -8.68 -3.88 -0.55
CA ALA A 44 -7.34 -3.78 0.04
C ALA A 44 -6.45 -4.98 -0.35
N VAL A 45 -7.00 -6.19 -0.32
CA VAL A 45 -6.29 -7.41 -0.77
C VAL A 45 -6.11 -7.42 -2.29
N GLY A 46 -7.17 -7.10 -3.04
CA GLY A 46 -7.16 -7.07 -4.50
C GLY A 46 -6.14 -6.09 -5.08
N MET A 47 -5.91 -4.97 -4.39
CA MET A 47 -4.92 -3.98 -4.80
C MET A 47 -3.48 -4.51 -4.79
N GLU A 48 -3.12 -5.50 -3.95
CA GLU A 48 -1.80 -6.14 -4.03
C GLU A 48 -1.63 -6.88 -5.36
N PHE A 49 -2.66 -7.62 -5.79
CA PHE A 49 -2.64 -8.35 -7.06
C PHE A 49 -2.65 -7.38 -8.25
N TRP A 50 -3.46 -6.32 -8.17
CA TRP A 50 -3.49 -5.28 -9.19
C TRP A 50 -2.14 -4.56 -9.30
N ALA A 51 -1.56 -4.12 -8.18
CA ALA A 51 -0.29 -3.43 -8.15
C ALA A 51 0.85 -4.32 -8.68
N ARG A 52 0.90 -5.59 -8.26
CA ARG A 52 1.84 -6.58 -8.80
C ARG A 52 1.72 -6.73 -10.31
N TRP A 53 0.50 -6.89 -10.83
CA TRP A 53 0.26 -7.01 -12.26
C TRP A 53 0.64 -5.73 -13.00
N ALA A 54 0.21 -4.56 -12.53
CA ALA A 54 0.50 -3.27 -13.14
C ALA A 54 2.01 -2.99 -13.13
N HIS A 55 2.69 -3.31 -12.04
CA HIS A 55 4.13 -3.16 -11.92
C HIS A 55 4.86 -3.97 -12.99
N ARG A 56 4.52 -5.25 -13.15
CA ARG A 56 5.13 -6.10 -14.18
C ARG A 56 4.72 -5.72 -15.60
N ALA A 57 3.42 -5.60 -15.86
CA ALA A 57 2.85 -5.52 -17.21
C ALA A 57 2.81 -4.11 -17.78
N LEU A 58 2.83 -3.07 -16.93
CA LEU A 58 2.76 -1.67 -17.34
C LEU A 58 4.04 -0.94 -16.98
N TRP A 59 4.43 -0.94 -15.69
CA TRP A 59 5.55 -0.11 -15.21
C TRP A 59 6.92 -0.60 -15.70
N HIS A 60 7.13 -1.91 -15.81
CA HIS A 60 8.32 -2.51 -16.46
C HIS A 60 8.17 -2.70 -17.97
N ALA A 61 7.14 -2.12 -18.58
CA ALA A 61 6.90 -2.19 -20.02
C ALA A 61 6.64 -0.79 -20.61
N SER A 62 5.39 -0.47 -20.94
CA SER A 62 5.04 0.79 -21.62
C SER A 62 5.26 2.05 -20.77
N LEU A 63 5.27 1.92 -19.44
CA LEU A 63 5.42 3.02 -18.49
C LEU A 63 6.81 3.05 -17.82
N TRP A 64 7.79 2.34 -18.38
CA TRP A 64 9.17 2.32 -17.86
C TRP A 64 9.78 3.70 -17.73
N HIS A 65 9.57 4.59 -18.69
CA HIS A 65 10.09 5.96 -18.63
C HIS A 65 9.65 6.74 -17.38
N MET A 66 8.52 6.36 -16.75
CA MET A 66 8.07 6.92 -15.47
C MET A 66 8.63 6.14 -14.28
N HIS A 67 8.67 4.81 -14.39
CA HIS A 67 9.12 3.94 -13.30
C HIS A 67 10.65 3.92 -13.14
N GLU A 68 11.41 4.22 -14.18
CA GLU A 68 12.87 4.22 -14.17
C GLU A 68 13.44 5.19 -13.13
N SER A 69 12.77 6.33 -12.89
CA SER A 69 13.18 7.27 -11.83
C SER A 69 13.23 6.61 -10.46
N HIS A 70 12.45 5.55 -10.27
CA HIS A 70 12.36 4.78 -9.04
C HIS A 70 13.50 3.77 -8.87
N HIS A 71 14.05 3.27 -9.98
CA HIS A 71 15.17 2.33 -9.98
C HIS A 71 16.53 3.02 -9.84
N ARG A 72 16.58 4.32 -10.13
CA ARG A 72 17.78 5.14 -10.04
C ARG A 72 17.91 5.78 -8.65
N PRO A 73 19.12 6.19 -8.24
CA PRO A 73 19.29 7.01 -7.04
C PRO A 73 18.42 8.27 -7.12
N ARG A 74 17.59 8.49 -6.10
CA ARG A 74 16.65 9.61 -6.04
C ARG A 74 17.37 10.95 -5.95
N ASP A 75 16.87 11.93 -6.71
CA ASP A 75 17.24 13.35 -6.60
C ASP A 75 16.03 14.16 -6.11
N GLY A 76 16.16 14.82 -4.96
CA GLY A 76 15.08 15.61 -4.36
C GLY A 76 13.89 14.78 -3.81
N PRO A 77 12.83 15.43 -3.31
CA PRO A 77 11.73 14.78 -2.59
C PRO A 77 10.71 14.02 -3.46
N PHE A 78 10.68 14.26 -4.77
CA PHE A 78 9.69 13.71 -5.70
C PHE A 78 10.35 12.90 -6.82
N GLU A 79 9.64 11.90 -7.32
CA GLU A 79 10.01 11.08 -8.48
C GLU A 79 8.88 11.09 -9.51
N LEU A 80 9.19 10.93 -10.80
CA LEU A 80 8.15 10.80 -11.84
C LEU A 80 7.24 9.59 -11.55
N ASN A 81 7.78 8.54 -10.95
CA ASN A 81 7.05 7.39 -10.43
C ASN A 81 5.90 7.74 -9.46
N ASP A 82 5.97 8.88 -8.76
CA ASP A 82 4.93 9.30 -7.80
C ASP A 82 3.57 9.55 -8.49
N VAL A 83 3.56 9.73 -9.82
CA VAL A 83 2.33 9.81 -10.61
C VAL A 83 1.48 8.55 -10.45
N PHE A 84 2.06 7.36 -10.28
CA PHE A 84 1.27 6.14 -10.07
C PHE A 84 0.48 6.18 -8.75
N ALA A 85 1.02 6.81 -7.69
CA ALA A 85 0.28 7.01 -6.46
C ALA A 85 -0.93 7.94 -6.69
N ILE A 86 -0.75 9.03 -7.45
CA ILE A 86 -1.82 9.97 -7.80
C ILE A 86 -2.90 9.28 -8.66
N VAL A 87 -2.50 8.53 -9.67
CA VAL A 87 -3.42 7.80 -10.58
C VAL A 87 -4.28 6.81 -9.81
N ASN A 88 -3.77 6.17 -8.75
CA ASN A 88 -4.56 5.28 -7.90
C ASN A 88 -5.37 6.03 -6.83
N ALA A 89 -4.89 7.18 -6.35
CA ALA A 89 -5.58 8.00 -5.36
C ALA A 89 -6.86 8.65 -5.92
N VAL A 90 -6.85 9.10 -7.17
CA VAL A 90 -8.00 9.79 -7.79
C VAL A 90 -9.26 8.89 -7.84
N PRO A 91 -9.21 7.63 -8.33
CA PRO A 91 -10.32 6.71 -8.26
C PRO A 91 -10.78 6.42 -6.83
N ALA A 92 -9.84 6.23 -5.88
CA ALA A 92 -10.17 5.96 -4.49
C ALA A 92 -10.95 7.11 -3.84
N MET A 93 -10.48 8.35 -4.03
CA MET A 93 -11.14 9.56 -3.56
C MET A 93 -12.51 9.74 -4.22
N SER A 94 -12.63 9.46 -5.52
CA SER A 94 -13.91 9.57 -6.24
C SER A 94 -14.95 8.58 -5.70
N LEU A 95 -14.53 7.34 -5.44
CA LEU A 95 -15.37 6.29 -4.85
C LEU A 95 -15.80 6.64 -3.42
N LEU A 96 -14.87 7.15 -2.60
CA LEU A 96 -15.17 7.62 -1.25
C LEU A 96 -16.15 8.80 -1.26
N ALA A 97 -15.93 9.79 -2.12
CA ALA A 97 -16.80 10.97 -2.22
C ALA A 97 -18.22 10.56 -2.66
N TYR A 98 -18.33 9.81 -3.76
CA TYR A 98 -19.62 9.31 -4.24
C TYR A 98 -20.34 8.48 -3.17
N GLY A 99 -19.61 7.59 -2.51
CA GLY A 99 -20.15 6.71 -1.49
C GLY A 99 -20.50 7.41 -0.17
N PHE A 100 -19.89 8.56 0.13
CA PHE A 100 -20.17 9.36 1.32
C PHE A 100 -21.37 10.29 1.14
N PHE A 101 -21.52 10.90 -0.04
CA PHE A 101 -22.56 11.90 -0.30
C PHE A 101 -23.85 11.31 -0.90
N THR A 102 -23.90 10.01 -1.20
CA THR A 102 -25.07 9.36 -1.80
C THR A 102 -25.59 8.24 -0.90
N ARG A 103 -26.91 8.16 -0.70
CA ARG A 103 -27.56 7.09 0.09
C ARG A 103 -27.74 5.81 -0.73
N GLY A 104 -27.70 4.68 -0.05
CA GLY A 104 -28.09 3.38 -0.60
C GLY A 104 -26.93 2.40 -0.75
N LEU A 105 -27.30 1.15 -1.05
CA LEU A 105 -26.38 0.01 -1.08
C LEU A 105 -25.21 0.22 -2.03
N LEU A 106 -25.46 0.60 -3.29
CA LEU A 106 -24.40 0.77 -4.29
C LEU A 106 -23.38 1.85 -3.88
N PRO A 107 -23.78 3.06 -3.45
CA PRO A 107 -22.87 4.02 -2.83
C PRO A 107 -22.08 3.45 -1.63
N GLY A 108 -22.69 2.62 -0.78
CA GLY A 108 -21.99 1.93 0.31
C GLY A 108 -20.89 1.01 -0.17
N LEU A 109 -21.16 0.22 -1.20
CA LEU A 109 -20.15 -0.63 -1.83
C LEU A 109 -19.01 0.19 -2.45
N CYS A 110 -19.33 1.30 -3.13
CA CYS A 110 -18.34 2.23 -3.67
C CYS A 110 -17.47 2.83 -2.55
N PHE A 111 -18.08 3.27 -1.44
CA PHE A 111 -17.36 3.77 -0.27
C PHE A 111 -16.40 2.71 0.28
N GLY A 112 -16.88 1.46 0.42
CA GLY A 112 -16.07 0.32 0.85
C GLY A 112 -14.87 0.11 -0.06
N ALA A 113 -15.07 0.05 -1.37
CA ALA A 113 -14.00 -0.12 -2.35
C ALA A 113 -12.95 1.01 -2.26
N GLY A 114 -13.41 2.27 -2.22
CA GLY A 114 -12.54 3.44 -2.07
C GLY A 114 -11.74 3.43 -0.76
N LEU A 115 -12.36 2.99 0.34
CA LEU A 115 -11.70 2.81 1.63
C LEU A 115 -10.61 1.74 1.55
N GLY A 116 -10.90 0.59 0.94
CA GLY A 116 -9.94 -0.49 0.75
C GLY A 116 -8.73 -0.08 -0.08
N ILE A 117 -8.95 0.61 -1.20
CA ILE A 117 -7.86 1.14 -2.04
C ILE A 117 -7.02 2.14 -1.25
N THR A 118 -7.65 3.03 -0.47
CA THR A 118 -6.94 4.03 0.34
C THR A 118 -6.12 3.37 1.46
N LEU A 119 -6.66 2.35 2.13
CA LEU A 119 -5.94 1.59 3.14
C LEU A 119 -4.71 0.88 2.55
N PHE A 120 -4.86 0.25 1.38
CA PHE A 120 -3.73 -0.34 0.68
C PHE A 120 -2.70 0.72 0.29
N GLY A 121 -3.14 1.84 -0.29
CA GLY A 121 -2.25 2.95 -0.68
C GLY A 121 -1.46 3.52 0.50
N MET A 122 -2.09 3.68 1.67
CA MET A 122 -1.38 4.08 2.90
C MET A 122 -0.39 3.02 3.34
N ALA A 123 -0.78 1.74 3.39
CA ALA A 123 0.13 0.66 3.76
C ALA A 123 1.33 0.59 2.80
N TYR A 124 1.09 0.74 1.50
CA TYR A 124 2.11 0.81 0.47
C TYR A 124 3.04 1.99 0.71
N MET A 125 2.53 3.21 0.90
CA MET A 125 3.35 4.39 1.18
C MET A 125 4.25 4.21 2.41
N PHE A 126 3.72 3.70 3.54
CA PHE A 126 4.53 3.48 4.74
C PHE A 126 5.59 2.39 4.54
N VAL A 127 5.26 1.29 3.89
CA VAL A 127 6.21 0.17 3.72
C VAL A 127 7.18 0.45 2.59
N HIS A 128 6.69 0.78 1.40
CA HIS A 128 7.52 1.09 0.24
C HIS A 128 8.31 2.38 0.42
N ASP A 129 7.64 3.54 0.47
CA ASP A 129 8.33 4.84 0.47
C ASP A 129 9.02 5.11 1.80
N GLY A 130 8.33 4.79 2.90
CA GLY A 130 8.83 4.99 4.26
C GLY A 130 9.92 3.98 4.65
N LEU A 131 9.61 2.68 4.63
CA LEU A 131 10.54 1.65 5.14
C LEU A 131 11.59 1.23 4.11
N VAL A 132 11.22 0.96 2.86
CA VAL A 132 12.15 0.48 1.84
C VAL A 132 13.04 1.63 1.35
N HIS A 133 12.42 2.73 0.93
CA HIS A 133 13.09 3.88 0.32
C HIS A 133 13.52 4.96 1.30
N ARG A 134 13.12 4.84 2.58
CA ARG A 134 13.53 5.75 3.66
C ARG A 134 13.22 7.22 3.36
N ARG A 135 12.10 7.49 2.67
CA ARG A 135 11.63 8.86 2.38
C ARG A 135 11.21 9.60 3.65
N PHE A 136 10.71 8.89 4.65
CA PHE A 136 10.31 9.43 5.95
C PHE A 136 10.40 8.35 7.05
N PRO A 137 10.50 8.72 8.33
CA PRO A 137 10.59 7.75 9.43
C PRO A 137 9.27 6.99 9.63
N VAL A 138 9.37 5.66 9.77
CA VAL A 138 8.21 4.75 9.98
C VAL A 138 8.14 4.17 11.39
N GLY A 139 9.03 4.61 12.28
CA GLY A 139 9.03 4.20 13.69
C GLY A 139 9.16 2.68 13.89
N PRO A 140 8.37 2.08 14.81
CA PRO A 140 8.49 0.66 15.18
C PRO A 140 8.25 -0.33 14.03
N ILE A 141 7.57 0.07 12.96
CA ILE A 141 7.28 -0.80 11.81
C ILE A 141 8.58 -1.34 11.19
N ALA A 142 9.67 -0.57 11.23
CA ALA A 142 10.99 -0.99 10.74
C ALA A 142 11.58 -2.19 11.50
N ASN A 143 11.06 -2.50 12.68
CA ASN A 143 11.55 -3.58 13.53
C ASN A 143 10.84 -4.91 13.31
N VAL A 144 9.68 -4.89 12.63
CA VAL A 144 8.87 -6.08 12.38
C VAL A 144 9.59 -7.01 11.40
N PRO A 145 9.81 -8.30 11.76
CA PRO A 145 10.54 -9.24 10.91
C PRO A 145 9.98 -9.37 9.49
N TYR A 146 8.66 -9.44 9.35
CA TYR A 146 7.99 -9.55 8.06
C TYR A 146 8.27 -8.35 7.15
N PHE A 147 8.12 -7.12 7.65
CA PHE A 147 8.39 -5.92 6.84
C PHE A 147 9.88 -5.78 6.49
N ARG A 148 10.78 -6.30 7.32
CA ARG A 148 12.20 -6.42 6.95
C ARG A 148 12.40 -7.39 5.77
N ARG A 149 11.67 -8.52 5.75
CA ARG A 149 11.68 -9.47 4.64
C ARG A 149 11.13 -8.83 3.36
N VAL A 150 10.01 -8.11 3.43
CA VAL A 150 9.45 -7.33 2.32
C VAL A 150 10.47 -6.33 1.78
N ALA A 151 11.10 -5.55 2.67
CA ALA A 151 12.08 -4.56 2.26
C ALA A 151 13.34 -5.17 1.63
N ALA A 152 13.73 -6.39 2.04
CA ALA A 152 14.81 -7.14 1.41
C ALA A 152 14.40 -7.66 0.02
N ALA A 153 13.18 -8.18 -0.11
CA ALA A 153 12.65 -8.65 -1.40
C ALA A 153 12.57 -7.51 -2.42
N HIS A 154 12.07 -6.34 -2.02
CA HIS A 154 12.03 -5.15 -2.88
C HIS A 154 13.43 -4.64 -3.26
N GLN A 155 14.43 -4.81 -2.39
CA GLN A 155 15.81 -4.48 -2.75
C GLN A 155 16.35 -5.37 -3.85
N ILE A 156 16.02 -6.66 -3.83
CA ILE A 156 16.43 -7.64 -4.84
C ILE A 156 15.81 -7.28 -6.19
N HIS A 157 14.54 -6.83 -6.20
CA HIS A 157 13.90 -6.27 -7.39
C HIS A 157 14.72 -5.13 -8.01
N HIS A 158 15.15 -4.15 -7.21
CA HIS A 158 16.00 -3.04 -7.69
C HIS A 158 17.41 -3.44 -8.13
N MET A 159 17.88 -4.64 -7.75
CA MET A 159 19.12 -5.20 -8.28
C MET A 159 18.93 -5.87 -9.64
N ASP A 160 17.70 -5.89 -10.16
CA ASP A 160 17.30 -6.53 -11.41
C ASP A 160 17.72 -8.01 -11.48
N LYS A 161 17.60 -8.72 -10.34
CA LYS A 161 17.83 -10.16 -10.26
C LYS A 161 16.55 -10.92 -10.59
N PHE A 162 16.70 -12.19 -10.97
CA PHE A 162 15.56 -13.08 -11.23
C PHE A 162 14.56 -12.50 -12.25
N GLU A 163 15.07 -11.89 -13.33
CA GLU A 163 14.23 -11.27 -14.38
C GLU A 163 13.27 -10.19 -13.82
N GLY A 164 13.77 -9.39 -12.88
CA GLY A 164 13.02 -8.32 -12.23
C GLY A 164 12.03 -8.80 -11.16
N VAL A 165 12.01 -10.09 -10.78
CA VAL A 165 11.16 -10.57 -9.67
C VAL A 165 11.77 -10.16 -8.32
N PRO A 166 10.96 -9.68 -7.35
CA PRO A 166 9.50 -9.65 -7.32
C PRO A 166 8.86 -8.35 -7.80
N TYR A 167 7.59 -8.43 -8.24
CA TYR A 167 6.81 -7.25 -8.66
C TYR A 167 5.76 -6.83 -7.62
N GLY A 168 5.33 -7.72 -6.72
CA GLY A 168 4.47 -7.41 -5.58
C GLY A 168 5.28 -6.86 -4.40
N LEU A 169 4.63 -6.05 -3.57
CA LEU A 169 5.27 -5.51 -2.37
C LEU A 169 5.16 -6.52 -1.22
N PHE A 170 3.94 -6.84 -0.80
CA PHE A 170 3.69 -7.72 0.34
C PHE A 170 3.85 -9.20 -0.04
N LEU A 171 3.49 -9.55 -1.28
CA LEU A 171 3.73 -10.88 -1.83
C LEU A 171 5.16 -11.06 -2.36
N GLY A 172 5.98 -10.01 -2.38
CA GLY A 172 7.32 -10.06 -2.95
C GLY A 172 8.24 -11.15 -2.37
N PRO A 173 8.26 -11.40 -1.04
CA PRO A 173 8.99 -12.53 -0.49
C PRO A 173 8.55 -13.89 -1.05
N LYS A 174 7.24 -14.09 -1.22
CA LYS A 174 6.68 -15.33 -1.75
C LYS A 174 7.02 -15.49 -3.24
N GLU A 175 6.95 -14.41 -4.02
CA GLU A 175 7.34 -14.43 -5.43
C GLU A 175 8.81 -14.81 -5.61
N LEU A 176 9.69 -14.31 -4.75
CA LEU A 176 11.10 -14.71 -4.76
C LEU A 176 11.27 -16.19 -4.43
N GLU A 177 10.54 -16.71 -3.44
CA GLU A 177 10.56 -18.13 -3.11
C GLU A 177 10.12 -19.00 -4.30
N GLU A 178 9.08 -18.58 -5.03
CA GLU A 178 8.55 -19.28 -6.20
C GLU A 178 9.55 -19.36 -7.37
N VAL A 179 10.48 -18.40 -7.50
CA VAL A 179 11.53 -18.38 -8.53
C VAL A 179 12.90 -18.88 -8.03
N GLY A 180 12.96 -19.48 -6.83
CA GLY A 180 14.21 -20.01 -6.26
C GLY A 180 15.14 -18.95 -5.65
N GLY A 181 14.65 -17.74 -5.39
CA GLY A 181 15.40 -16.62 -4.83
C GLY A 181 15.56 -16.61 -3.30
N SER A 182 15.17 -17.68 -2.60
CA SER A 182 15.16 -17.77 -1.14
C SER A 182 16.53 -17.52 -0.50
N GLU A 183 17.61 -18.05 -1.09
CA GLU A 183 18.97 -17.86 -0.56
C GLU A 183 19.43 -16.39 -0.64
N GLU A 184 19.14 -15.73 -1.77
CA GLU A 184 19.47 -14.33 -1.97
C GLU A 184 18.63 -13.43 -1.04
N LEU A 185 17.36 -13.78 -0.83
CA LEU A 185 16.48 -13.12 0.14
C LEU A 185 17.05 -13.20 1.56
N GLU A 186 17.45 -14.39 2.03
CA GLU A 186 18.06 -14.56 3.35
C GLU A 186 19.38 -13.80 3.50
N LYS A 187 20.19 -13.77 2.43
CA LYS A 187 21.44 -13.00 2.40
C LYS A 187 21.18 -11.50 2.55
N GLU A 188 20.22 -10.95 1.81
CA GLU A 188 19.86 -9.53 1.89
C GLU A 188 19.24 -9.17 3.25
N ILE A 189 18.44 -10.06 3.84
CA ILE A 189 17.92 -9.89 5.22
C ILE A 189 19.07 -9.81 6.23
N LYS A 190 20.02 -10.76 6.18
CA LYS A 190 21.20 -10.76 7.08
C LYS A 190 22.03 -9.49 6.92
N LYS A 191 22.26 -9.04 5.68
CA LYS A 191 22.96 -7.79 5.37
C LYS A 191 22.24 -6.58 5.98
N ARG A 192 20.91 -6.51 5.85
CA ARG A 192 20.09 -5.44 6.45
C ARG A 192 20.14 -5.43 7.97
N ILE A 193 20.08 -6.60 8.62
CA ILE A 193 20.22 -6.72 10.09
C ILE A 193 21.60 -6.24 10.53
N LYS A 194 22.66 -6.69 9.84
CA LYS A 194 24.04 -6.27 10.16
C LYS A 194 24.20 -4.75 10.02
N ARG A 195 23.75 -4.17 8.90
CA ARG A 195 23.79 -2.72 8.66
C ARG A 195 23.07 -1.95 9.76
N LYS A 196 21.89 -2.42 10.17
CA LYS A 196 21.13 -1.79 11.25
C LYS A 196 21.89 -1.82 12.58
N LYS A 197 22.42 -3.00 12.99
CA LYS A 197 23.22 -3.11 14.22
C LYS A 197 24.43 -2.19 14.22
N THR A 198 25.09 -2.02 13.07
CA THR A 198 26.21 -1.09 12.95
C THR A 198 25.78 0.37 13.12
N LEU A 199 24.63 0.76 12.55
CA LEU A 199 24.09 2.12 12.71
C LEU A 199 23.69 2.39 14.16
N ASP A 200 23.01 1.43 14.80
CA ASP A 200 22.57 1.54 16.20
C ASP A 200 23.76 1.60 17.19
N ALA A 201 24.94 1.07 16.81
CA ALA A 201 26.14 1.09 17.66
C ALA A 201 26.97 2.38 17.54
N ILE A 202 26.68 3.24 16.57
CA ILE A 202 27.38 4.52 16.34
C ILE A 202 26.57 5.71 16.91
N GLN A 203 25.32 5.48 17.30
CA GLN A 203 24.43 6.46 17.94
C GLN A 203 24.50 6.37 19.46
#